data_AF-A0A9P9CMF2-F1
#
_entry.id   AF-A0A9P9CMF2-F1
#
_cell.length_a   1.000
_cell.length_b   1.000
_cell.length_c   1.000
_cell.angle_alpha   90.00
_cell.angle_beta   90.00
_cell.angle_gamma   90.00
#
_symmetry.space_group_name_H-M   'P 1'
#
loop_
_entity.id
_entity.type
_entity.pdbx_description
1 polymer ?
#
loop_
_entity_poly.entity_id
_entity_poly.type
_entity_poly.pdbx_seq_one_letter_code
_entity_poly.pdbx_strand_id
1 'polypeptide(L)'
;MFAKTFVVTALAAFAAARFGQEQSVAQLIAAAQGGAPGVAPTLAGGSPGVLLAATNACDKLVLADRIVKELNGDPTAIAAAQALVAAEKNFNPFVVSIPAICSDASLPASPELRGITPLVDPDVVGSDAANALSKQTLADPLCATGLSIADLLERNGFTNFTRQAPAGSRRRSRLNKKRTQRIRRHSEEKL
;
A
#
# COMPACT_ATOMS: atom_id res chain seq x y z
N MET A 1 28.25 29.86 -9.19
CA MET A 1 27.72 28.57 -9.68
C MET A 1 27.47 27.57 -8.55
N PHE A 2 28.30 27.51 -7.49
CA PHE A 2 28.13 26.60 -6.34
C PHE A 2 26.78 26.69 -5.60
N ALA A 3 26.25 27.89 -5.34
CA ALA A 3 24.96 28.04 -4.64
C ALA A 3 23.76 27.48 -5.43
N LYS A 4 23.78 27.56 -6.77
CA LYS A 4 22.72 27.01 -7.62
C LYS A 4 22.78 25.48 -7.67
N THR A 5 23.97 24.91 -7.75
CA THR A 5 24.15 23.45 -7.74
C THR A 5 23.73 22.85 -6.40
N PHE A 6 24.08 23.49 -5.28
CA PHE A 6 23.74 23.00 -3.94
C PHE A 6 22.22 22.97 -3.70
N VAL A 7 21.49 24.01 -4.13
CA VAL A 7 20.02 24.08 -4.03
C VAL A 7 19.35 23.00 -4.88
N VAL A 8 19.85 22.72 -6.08
CA VAL A 8 19.30 21.66 -6.96
C VAL A 8 19.52 20.27 -6.36
N THR A 9 20.71 19.97 -5.82
CA THR A 9 20.96 18.69 -5.12
C THR A 9 20.14 18.55 -3.85
N ALA A 10 19.94 19.63 -3.08
CA ALA A 10 19.12 19.59 -1.89
C ALA A 10 17.63 19.35 -2.22
N LEU A 11 17.11 19.97 -3.29
CA LEU A 11 15.75 19.75 -3.78
C LEU A 11 15.55 18.34 -4.33
N ALA A 12 16.53 17.81 -5.09
CA ALA A 12 16.48 16.45 -5.61
C ALA A 12 16.53 15.40 -4.48
N ALA A 13 17.39 15.60 -3.48
CA ALA A 13 17.44 14.74 -2.30
C ALA A 13 16.15 14.81 -1.48
N PHE A 14 15.56 16.00 -1.32
CA PHE A 14 14.28 16.17 -0.63
C PHE A 14 13.11 15.52 -1.40
N ALA A 15 13.08 15.64 -2.72
CA ALA A 15 12.07 15.00 -3.57
C ALA A 15 12.21 13.46 -3.55
N ALA A 16 13.44 12.94 -3.64
CA ALA A 16 13.71 11.51 -3.53
C ALA A 16 13.36 10.95 -2.14
N ALA A 17 13.58 11.72 -1.07
CA ALA A 17 13.26 11.32 0.29
C ALA A 17 11.75 11.34 0.60
N ARG A 18 10.95 12.15 -0.09
CA ARG A 18 9.49 12.21 0.14
C ARG A 18 8.66 11.36 -0.82
N PHE A 19 9.12 11.13 -2.04
CA PHE A 19 8.37 10.39 -3.07
C PHE A 19 9.14 9.17 -3.61
N GLY A 20 10.05 8.61 -2.81
CA GLY A 20 10.96 7.57 -3.28
C GLY A 20 10.23 6.35 -3.84
N GLN A 21 9.21 5.85 -3.14
CA GLN A 21 8.42 4.73 -3.62
C GLN A 21 7.51 5.12 -4.77
N GLU A 22 6.85 6.27 -4.70
CA GLU A 22 5.95 6.75 -5.76
C GLU A 22 6.68 6.90 -7.09
N GLN A 23 7.90 7.46 -7.07
CA GLN A 23 8.70 7.62 -8.26
C GLN A 23 9.27 6.29 -8.76
N SER A 24 9.73 5.42 -7.87
CA SER A 24 10.25 4.09 -8.26
C SER A 24 9.17 3.21 -8.89
N VAL A 25 7.95 3.22 -8.34
CA VAL A 25 6.81 2.47 -8.88
C VAL A 25 6.37 3.06 -10.21
N ALA A 26 6.29 4.40 -10.32
CA ALA A 26 5.97 5.05 -11.59
C ALA A 26 6.98 4.67 -12.69
N GLN A 27 8.28 4.59 -12.37
CA GLN A 27 9.31 4.17 -13.32
C GLN A 27 9.14 2.71 -13.76
N LEU A 28 8.84 1.79 -12.83
CA LEU A 28 8.58 0.39 -13.16
C LEU A 28 7.38 0.25 -14.09
N ILE A 29 6.29 0.98 -13.82
CA ILE A 29 5.10 0.97 -14.67
C ILE A 29 5.39 1.59 -16.04
N ALA A 30 6.16 2.68 -16.09
CA ALA A 30 6.51 3.34 -17.36
C ALA A 30 7.41 2.46 -18.25
N ALA A 31 8.26 1.63 -17.64
CA ALA A 31 9.12 0.67 -18.32
C ALA A 31 8.41 -0.65 -18.66
N ALA A 32 7.21 -0.88 -18.12
CA ALA A 32 6.45 -2.10 -18.37
C ALA A 32 6.03 -2.21 -19.84
N GLN A 33 6.06 -3.43 -20.35
CA GLN A 33 5.71 -3.76 -21.73
C GLN A 33 4.25 -4.22 -21.85
N GLY A 34 3.80 -4.40 -23.09
CA GLY A 34 2.44 -4.80 -23.40
C GLY A 34 1.48 -3.62 -23.62
N GLY A 35 0.23 -3.93 -23.95
CA GLY A 35 -0.81 -2.94 -24.21
C GLY A 35 -0.60 -2.09 -25.47
N ALA A 36 -1.45 -1.07 -25.62
CA ALA A 36 -1.35 -0.10 -26.70
C ALA A 36 -0.29 0.98 -26.39
N PRO A 37 0.30 1.63 -27.41
CA PRO A 37 1.21 2.74 -27.22
C PRO A 37 0.60 3.83 -26.32
N GLY A 38 1.37 4.30 -25.33
CA GLY A 38 0.93 5.32 -24.39
C GLY A 38 0.17 4.80 -23.15
N VAL A 39 -0.22 3.53 -23.10
CA VAL A 39 -0.93 2.97 -21.93
C VAL A 39 0.00 2.92 -20.70
N ALA A 40 1.17 2.29 -20.83
CA ALA A 40 2.16 2.20 -19.74
C ALA A 40 2.53 3.56 -19.11
N PRO A 41 2.96 4.59 -19.87
CA PRO A 41 3.25 5.91 -19.29
C PRO A 41 2.01 6.60 -18.72
N THR A 42 0.81 6.37 -19.26
CA THR A 42 -0.44 6.91 -18.69
C THR A 42 -0.73 6.31 -17.31
N LEU A 43 -0.61 4.99 -17.18
CA LEU A 43 -0.78 4.29 -15.91
C LEU A 43 0.30 4.70 -14.90
N ALA A 44 1.54 4.84 -15.35
CA ALA A 44 2.65 5.33 -14.54
C ALA A 44 2.36 6.71 -13.95
N GLY A 45 1.85 7.64 -14.76
CA GLY A 45 1.46 8.98 -14.32
C GLY A 45 0.32 9.00 -13.28
N GLY A 46 -0.53 7.98 -13.26
CA GLY A 46 -1.58 7.82 -12.25
C GLY A 46 -1.10 7.23 -10.92
N SER A 47 0.05 6.54 -10.91
CA SER A 47 0.51 5.80 -9.73
C SER A 47 0.88 6.65 -8.51
N PRO A 48 1.46 7.87 -8.63
CA PRO A 48 1.71 8.70 -7.46
C PRO A 48 0.40 9.06 -6.74
N GLY A 49 -0.67 9.32 -7.49
CA GLY A 49 -1.97 9.72 -6.93
C GLY A 49 -2.55 8.70 -5.96
N VAL A 50 -2.44 7.40 -6.26
CA VAL A 50 -3.00 6.34 -5.39
C VAL A 50 -2.11 6.02 -4.18
N LEU A 51 -0.87 6.50 -4.16
CA LEU A 51 0.06 6.31 -3.05
C LEU A 51 0.05 7.46 -2.04
N LEU A 52 -0.63 8.57 -2.33
CA LEU A 52 -0.79 9.68 -1.38
C LEU A 52 -1.71 9.33 -0.19
N ALA A 53 -1.45 9.94 0.96
CA ALA A 53 -2.18 9.76 2.21
C ALA A 53 -3.70 9.95 2.10
N ALA A 54 -4.11 10.93 1.30
CA ALA A 54 -5.49 11.39 1.21
C ALA A 54 -6.36 10.49 0.30
N THR A 55 -5.76 9.67 -0.55
CA THR A 55 -6.50 8.82 -1.48
C THR A 55 -6.98 7.54 -0.82
N ASN A 56 -8.01 6.92 -1.38
CA ASN A 56 -8.56 5.69 -0.81
C ASN A 56 -7.50 4.58 -0.90
N ALA A 57 -7.32 3.83 0.19
CA ALA A 57 -6.38 2.72 0.22
C ALA A 57 -6.70 1.59 -0.78
N CYS A 58 -7.94 1.50 -1.26
CA CYS A 58 -8.33 0.52 -2.27
C CYS A 58 -7.94 0.96 -3.70
N ASP A 59 -7.79 2.25 -3.97
CA ASP A 59 -7.53 2.77 -5.33
C ASP A 59 -6.21 2.26 -5.90
N LYS A 60 -5.19 2.05 -5.05
CA LYS A 60 -3.92 1.46 -5.49
C LYS A 60 -4.06 0.02 -5.99
N LEU A 61 -4.99 -0.75 -5.41
CA LEU A 61 -5.24 -2.13 -5.84
C LEU A 61 -6.00 -2.15 -7.16
N VAL A 62 -6.97 -1.25 -7.30
CA VAL A 62 -7.70 -1.05 -8.57
C VAL A 62 -6.74 -0.63 -9.68
N LEU A 63 -5.80 0.27 -9.42
CA LEU A 63 -4.78 0.65 -10.40
C LEU A 63 -3.84 -0.52 -10.72
N ALA A 64 -3.44 -1.32 -9.73
CA ALA A 64 -2.61 -2.50 -9.95
C ALA A 64 -3.31 -3.53 -10.85
N ASP A 65 -4.59 -3.82 -10.60
CA ASP A 65 -5.40 -4.69 -11.47
C ASP A 65 -5.49 -4.13 -12.89
N ARG A 66 -5.67 -2.80 -13.02
CA ARG A 66 -5.72 -2.11 -14.30
C ARG A 66 -4.40 -2.22 -15.06
N ILE A 67 -3.25 -2.15 -14.37
CA ILE A 67 -1.92 -2.36 -14.99
C ILE A 67 -1.83 -3.76 -15.58
N VAL A 68 -2.16 -4.80 -14.81
CA VAL A 68 -2.15 -6.19 -15.31
C VAL A 68 -3.07 -6.32 -16.53
N LYS A 69 -4.27 -5.75 -16.46
CA LYS A 69 -5.26 -5.86 -17.54
C LYS A 69 -4.87 -5.10 -18.81
N GLU A 70 -4.56 -3.81 -18.70
CA GLU A 70 -4.35 -2.94 -19.87
C GLU A 70 -3.00 -3.15 -20.54
N LEU A 71 -2.04 -3.76 -19.83
CA LEU A 71 -0.76 -4.20 -20.39
C LEU A 71 -0.75 -5.70 -20.75
N ASN A 72 -1.93 -6.31 -20.90
CA ASN A 72 -2.12 -7.67 -21.40
C ASN A 72 -1.40 -8.77 -20.60
N GLY A 73 -1.23 -8.59 -19.28
CA GLY A 73 -0.58 -9.58 -18.41
C GLY A 73 0.91 -9.79 -18.69
N ASP A 74 1.57 -8.80 -19.31
CA ASP A 74 3.01 -8.86 -19.52
C ASP A 74 3.77 -9.07 -18.18
N PRO A 75 4.81 -9.93 -18.13
CA PRO A 75 5.54 -10.20 -16.89
C PRO A 75 6.13 -8.95 -16.23
N THR A 76 6.58 -7.97 -17.02
CA THR A 76 7.10 -6.69 -16.47
C THR A 76 5.97 -5.81 -15.93
N ALA A 77 4.78 -5.87 -16.56
CA ALA A 77 3.58 -5.21 -16.04
C ALA A 77 3.09 -5.85 -14.74
N ILE A 78 3.11 -7.18 -14.64
CA ILE A 78 2.79 -7.89 -13.41
C ILE A 78 3.76 -7.50 -12.30
N ALA A 79 5.07 -7.51 -12.57
CA ALA A 79 6.07 -7.09 -11.59
C ALA A 79 5.88 -5.63 -11.13
N ALA A 80 5.55 -4.72 -12.05
CA ALA A 80 5.25 -3.33 -11.72
C ALA A 80 3.96 -3.19 -10.88
N ALA A 81 2.92 -3.96 -11.20
CA ALA A 81 1.69 -4.01 -10.42
C ALA A 81 1.91 -4.59 -9.02
N GLN A 82 2.72 -5.64 -8.88
CA GLN A 82 3.12 -6.20 -7.58
C GLN A 82 3.88 -5.18 -6.74
N ALA A 83 4.81 -4.43 -7.36
CA ALA A 83 5.51 -3.33 -6.70
C ALA A 83 4.52 -2.26 -6.21
N LEU A 84 3.51 -1.89 -7.00
CA LEU A 84 2.46 -0.96 -6.57
C LEU A 84 1.61 -1.51 -5.40
N VAL A 85 1.26 -2.79 -5.41
CA VAL A 85 0.53 -3.43 -4.30
C VAL A 85 1.37 -3.45 -3.03
N ALA A 86 2.65 -3.77 -3.12
CA ALA A 86 3.57 -3.77 -1.97
C ALA A 86 3.99 -2.37 -1.52
N ALA A 87 3.88 -1.35 -2.37
CA ALA A 87 4.33 -0.01 -2.04
C ALA A 87 3.60 0.58 -0.84
N GLU A 88 4.33 1.34 -0.03
CA GLU A 88 3.75 2.06 1.08
C GLU A 88 2.85 3.20 0.59
N LYS A 89 1.71 3.44 1.24
CA LYS A 89 1.01 4.71 1.08
C LYS A 89 1.73 5.77 1.91
N ASN A 90 2.29 6.76 1.25
CA ASN A 90 2.97 7.88 1.88
C ASN A 90 1.98 8.75 2.65
N PHE A 91 2.08 8.77 3.97
CA PHE A 91 1.36 9.70 4.83
C PHE A 91 2.31 10.47 5.72
N ASN A 92 1.88 11.65 6.16
CA ASN A 92 2.68 12.46 7.07
C ASN A 92 2.49 11.93 8.51
N PRO A 93 3.50 11.30 9.14
CA PRO A 93 3.38 10.73 10.48
C PRO A 93 3.07 11.79 11.56
N PHE A 94 3.35 13.08 11.29
CA PHE A 94 3.00 14.19 12.18
C PHE A 94 1.50 14.55 12.18
N VAL A 95 0.75 14.12 11.17
CA VAL A 95 -0.69 14.42 11.02
C VAL A 95 -1.54 13.16 11.14
N VAL A 96 -1.00 12.02 10.69
CA VAL A 96 -1.66 10.71 10.70
C VAL A 96 -0.64 9.69 11.19
N SER A 97 -0.91 8.98 12.29
CA SER A 97 0.00 7.97 12.84
C SER A 97 -0.48 6.53 12.63
N ILE A 98 -1.60 6.35 11.92
CA ILE A 98 -2.22 5.05 11.68
C ILE A 98 -2.58 4.95 10.19
N PRO A 99 -1.97 4.03 9.44
CA PRO A 99 -2.22 3.87 8.01
C PRO A 99 -3.65 3.39 7.74
N ALA A 100 -4.15 3.70 6.56
CA ALA A 100 -5.37 3.12 6.03
C ALA A 100 -5.03 1.95 5.10
N ILE A 101 -5.70 0.80 5.28
CA ILE A 101 -5.51 -0.41 4.49
C ILE A 101 -6.86 -0.83 3.90
N CYS A 102 -6.86 -1.18 2.62
CA CYS A 102 -8.08 -1.62 1.94
C CYS A 102 -8.68 -2.87 2.60
N SER A 103 -9.98 -2.83 2.86
CA SER A 103 -10.73 -3.92 3.48
C SER A 103 -11.70 -4.62 2.53
N ASP A 104 -11.58 -4.39 1.23
CA ASP A 104 -12.33 -5.12 0.22
C ASP A 104 -11.67 -6.47 -0.05
N ALA A 105 -12.43 -7.55 0.07
CA ALA A 105 -11.94 -8.91 -0.18
C ALA A 105 -11.89 -9.28 -1.66
N SER A 106 -12.56 -8.50 -2.52
CA SER A 106 -12.51 -8.65 -3.98
C SER A 106 -11.28 -8.01 -4.61
N LEU A 107 -10.48 -7.24 -3.84
CA LEU A 107 -9.29 -6.55 -4.32
C LEU A 107 -7.99 -7.08 -3.68
N PRO A 108 -6.87 -7.12 -4.44
CA PRO A 108 -6.83 -6.98 -5.90
C PRO A 108 -7.60 -8.14 -6.57
N ALA A 109 -8.12 -7.91 -7.76
CA ALA A 109 -8.90 -8.89 -8.52
C ALA A 109 -8.00 -9.85 -9.35
N SER A 110 -6.84 -9.37 -9.80
CA SER A 110 -5.88 -10.17 -10.55
C SER A 110 -5.22 -11.23 -9.66
N PRO A 111 -5.27 -12.53 -10.01
CA PRO A 111 -4.73 -13.62 -9.20
C PRO A 111 -3.26 -13.46 -8.81
N GLU A 112 -2.44 -12.90 -9.72
CA GLU A 112 -1.00 -12.70 -9.59
C GLU A 112 -0.63 -11.64 -8.54
N LEU A 113 -1.62 -10.84 -8.10
CA LEU A 113 -1.48 -9.78 -7.11
C LEU A 113 -2.04 -10.17 -5.73
N ARG A 114 -2.79 -11.27 -5.65
CA ARG A 114 -3.44 -11.73 -4.42
C ARG A 114 -2.38 -12.20 -3.44
N GLY A 115 -2.60 -11.95 -2.14
CA GLY A 115 -1.71 -12.43 -1.08
C GLY A 115 -0.52 -11.53 -0.77
N ILE A 116 -0.29 -10.48 -1.56
CA ILE A 116 0.76 -9.48 -1.34
C ILE A 116 0.28 -8.45 -0.31
N THR A 117 1.11 -8.16 0.69
CA THR A 117 0.83 -7.12 1.70
C THR A 117 1.70 -5.88 1.49
N PRO A 118 1.19 -4.67 1.78
CA PRO A 118 1.94 -3.43 1.60
C PRO A 118 2.94 -3.21 2.73
N LEU A 119 3.99 -2.44 2.40
CA LEU A 119 4.82 -1.75 3.37
C LEU A 119 4.00 -0.74 4.17
N VAL A 120 4.51 -0.42 5.36
CA VAL A 120 3.98 0.53 6.32
C VAL A 120 5.12 1.42 6.81
N ASP A 121 4.83 2.70 6.98
CA ASP A 121 5.77 3.70 7.53
C ASP A 121 6.47 3.14 8.78
N PRO A 122 7.82 3.13 8.82
CA PRO A 122 8.59 2.63 9.95
C PRO A 122 8.21 3.25 11.31
N ASP A 123 7.72 4.49 11.34
CA ASP A 123 7.30 5.17 12.57
C ASP A 123 5.96 4.64 13.14
N VAL A 124 5.25 3.79 12.39
CA VAL A 124 4.03 3.13 12.89
C VAL A 124 4.41 1.98 13.82
N VAL A 125 3.87 1.99 15.03
CA VAL A 125 4.08 0.89 15.99
C VAL A 125 3.71 -0.46 15.36
N GLY A 126 4.67 -1.38 15.32
CA GLY A 126 4.53 -2.72 14.74
C GLY A 126 4.81 -2.81 13.24
N SER A 127 5.31 -1.73 12.61
CA SER A 127 5.71 -1.67 11.19
C SER A 127 6.73 -2.75 10.82
N ASP A 128 7.70 -3.09 11.68
CA ASP A 128 8.71 -4.12 11.41
C ASP A 128 8.10 -5.46 10.98
N ALA A 129 7.05 -5.91 11.69
CA ALA A 129 6.35 -7.15 11.36
C ALA A 129 5.59 -7.03 10.03
N ALA A 130 4.94 -5.89 9.78
CA ALA A 130 4.24 -5.64 8.52
C ALA A 130 5.22 -5.58 7.33
N ASN A 131 6.37 -4.94 7.51
CA ASN A 131 7.38 -4.75 6.48
C ASN A 131 8.14 -6.04 6.18
N ALA A 132 8.42 -6.85 7.21
CA ALA A 132 8.93 -8.21 7.02
C ALA A 132 7.93 -9.08 6.23
N LEU A 133 6.64 -8.99 6.55
CA LEU A 133 5.60 -9.71 5.82
C LEU A 133 5.45 -9.20 4.38
N SER A 134 5.51 -7.89 4.13
CA SER A 134 5.49 -7.34 2.77
C SER A 134 6.63 -7.88 1.92
N LYS A 135 7.85 -7.89 2.45
CA LYS A 135 9.01 -8.47 1.77
C LYS A 135 8.84 -9.98 1.51
N GLN A 136 8.31 -10.73 2.46
CA GLN A 136 8.02 -12.15 2.28
C GLN A 136 6.98 -12.35 1.17
N THR A 137 5.86 -11.63 1.23
CA THR A 137 4.71 -11.85 0.34
C THR A 137 4.92 -11.40 -1.09
N LEU A 138 5.89 -10.52 -1.33
CA LEU A 138 6.39 -10.23 -2.68
C LEU A 138 7.09 -11.44 -3.33
N ALA A 139 7.71 -12.31 -2.53
CA ALA A 139 8.38 -13.52 -3.01
C ALA A 139 7.47 -14.76 -2.94
N ASP A 140 6.68 -14.87 -1.88
CA ASP A 140 5.79 -15.99 -1.58
C ASP A 140 4.42 -15.48 -1.07
N PRO A 141 3.47 -15.21 -1.99
CA PRO A 141 2.18 -14.63 -1.64
C PRO A 141 1.34 -15.51 -0.70
N LEU A 142 0.63 -14.89 0.24
CA LEU A 142 -0.26 -15.61 1.14
C LEU A 142 -1.50 -16.16 0.42
N CYS A 143 -2.05 -17.26 0.95
CA CYS A 143 -3.39 -17.68 0.59
C CYS A 143 -4.42 -16.62 1.01
N ALA A 144 -4.99 -15.93 0.02
CA ALA A 144 -5.88 -14.80 0.23
C ALA A 144 -7.37 -15.12 0.02
N THR A 145 -7.76 -16.38 -0.23
CA THR A 145 -9.14 -16.76 -0.59
C THR A 145 -10.19 -16.18 0.38
N GLY A 146 -11.05 -15.28 -0.14
CA GLY A 146 -12.08 -14.59 0.64
C GLY A 146 -11.56 -13.51 1.62
N LEU A 147 -10.29 -13.12 1.53
CA LEU A 147 -9.62 -12.18 2.41
C LEU A 147 -9.27 -10.88 1.68
N SER A 148 -9.40 -9.78 2.41
CA SER A 148 -8.79 -8.49 2.03
C SER A 148 -7.34 -8.40 2.51
N ILE A 149 -6.57 -7.46 1.95
CA ILE A 149 -5.22 -7.15 2.46
C ILE A 149 -5.25 -6.79 3.96
N ALA A 150 -6.28 -6.07 4.42
CA ALA A 150 -6.47 -5.81 5.84
C ALA A 150 -6.64 -7.10 6.67
N ASP A 151 -7.35 -8.11 6.14
CA ASP A 151 -7.48 -9.41 6.83
C ASP A 151 -6.14 -10.16 6.85
N LEU A 152 -5.34 -10.08 5.78
CA LEU A 152 -4.01 -10.68 5.71
C LEU A 152 -3.08 -10.09 6.78
N LEU A 153 -3.01 -8.76 6.88
CA LEU A 153 -2.20 -8.09 7.89
C LEU A 153 -2.64 -8.47 9.31
N GLU A 154 -3.95 -8.47 9.59
CA GLU A 154 -4.46 -8.85 10.92
C GLU A 154 -4.17 -10.30 11.29
N ARG A 155 -4.33 -11.23 10.34
CA ARG A 155 -4.04 -12.66 10.56
C ARG A 155 -2.56 -12.92 10.83
N ASN A 156 -1.69 -12.06 10.30
CA ASN A 156 -0.24 -12.15 10.48
C ASN A 156 0.28 -11.15 11.54
N GLY A 157 -0.59 -10.72 12.45
CA GLY A 157 -0.18 -10.04 13.68
C GLY A 157 -0.07 -8.52 13.62
N PHE A 158 -0.20 -7.89 12.44
CA PHE A 158 -0.22 -6.44 12.33
C PHE A 158 -1.65 -5.90 12.47
N THR A 159 -1.91 -5.06 13.47
CA THR A 159 -3.26 -4.54 13.77
C THR A 159 -3.32 -3.02 13.96
N ASN A 160 -2.17 -2.33 13.87
CA ASN A 160 -2.07 -0.89 14.07
C ASN A 160 -2.40 -0.12 12.78
N PHE A 161 -3.60 -0.34 12.26
CA PHE A 161 -4.08 0.32 11.05
C PHE A 161 -5.61 0.52 11.08
N THR A 162 -6.11 1.31 10.15
CA THR A 162 -7.53 1.54 9.91
C THR A 162 -7.94 0.81 8.63
N ARG A 163 -8.98 -0.01 8.71
CA ARG A 163 -9.64 -0.61 7.56
C ARG A 163 -10.38 0.47 6.78
N GLN A 164 -10.19 0.54 5.47
CA GLN A 164 -10.89 1.44 4.58
C GLN A 164 -11.62 0.65 3.48
N ALA A 165 -12.93 0.86 3.37
CA ALA A 165 -13.74 0.28 2.29
C ALA A 165 -13.60 1.12 0.99
N PRO A 166 -13.97 0.58 -0.19
CA PRO A 166 -13.95 1.33 -1.44
C PRO A 166 -14.78 2.62 -1.39
N ALA A 167 -15.92 2.60 -0.70
CA ALA A 167 -16.76 3.78 -0.47
C ALA A 167 -16.18 4.78 0.55
N GLY A 168 -14.96 4.58 1.03
CA GLY A 168 -14.24 5.50 1.92
C GLY A 168 -14.49 5.31 3.41
N SER A 169 -15.49 4.51 3.82
CA SER A 169 -15.78 4.28 5.23
C SER A 169 -14.58 3.66 5.97
N ARG A 170 -14.27 4.18 7.16
CA ARG A 170 -13.09 3.79 7.97
C ARG A 170 -13.48 3.13 9.28
N ARG A 171 -12.80 2.05 9.65
CA ARG A 171 -12.98 1.33 10.93
C ARG A 171 -11.63 0.87 11.47
N ARG A 172 -11.40 0.95 12.79
CA ARG A 172 -10.19 0.33 13.39
C ARG A 172 -10.15 -1.17 13.11
N SER A 173 -8.95 -1.75 13.11
CA SER A 173 -8.73 -3.19 13.04
C SER A 173 -9.71 -3.99 13.94
N ARG A 174 -10.22 -5.12 13.42
CA ARG A 174 -11.24 -5.94 14.11
C ARG A 174 -10.68 -6.57 15.38
N LEU A 175 -9.42 -7.04 15.35
CA LEU A 175 -8.74 -7.56 16.54
C LEU A 175 -8.53 -6.48 17.60
N ASN A 176 -8.11 -5.29 17.18
CA ASN A 176 -7.91 -4.17 18.10
C ASN A 176 -9.21 -3.81 18.83
N LYS A 177 -10.34 -3.76 18.10
CA LYS A 177 -11.67 -3.53 18.70
C LYS A 177 -12.03 -4.59 19.76
N LYS A 178 -11.81 -5.88 19.47
CA LYS A 178 -12.10 -6.98 20.42
C LYS A 178 -11.24 -6.85 21.69
N ARG A 179 -9.95 -6.52 21.54
CA ARG A 179 -9.04 -6.32 22.68
C ARG A 179 -9.50 -5.17 23.57
N THR A 180 -9.86 -4.03 22.99
CA THR A 180 -10.40 -2.88 23.76
C THR A 180 -11.71 -3.23 24.49
N GLN A 181 -12.62 -3.96 23.84
CA GLN A 181 -13.88 -4.38 24.46
C GLN A 181 -13.67 -5.35 25.64
N ARG A 182 -12.70 -6.27 25.53
CA ARG A 182 -12.37 -7.20 26.61
C ARG A 182 -11.80 -6.46 27.84
N ILE A 183 -10.94 -5.48 27.61
CA ILE A 183 -10.37 -4.66 28.70
C ILE A 183 -11.49 -3.90 29.42
N ARG A 184 -12.42 -3.28 28.68
CA ARG A 184 -13.55 -2.54 29.29
C ARG A 184 -14.44 -3.43 30.16
N ARG A 185 -14.82 -4.62 29.67
CA ARG A 185 -15.62 -5.57 30.48
C ARG A 185 -14.90 -5.99 31.75
N HIS A 186 -13.59 -6.23 31.68
CA HIS A 186 -12.80 -6.60 32.85
C HIS A 186 -12.68 -5.43 33.87
N SER A 187 -12.68 -4.18 33.41
CA SER A 187 -12.70 -3.02 34.30
C SER A 187 -14.08 -2.79 34.94
N GLU A 188 -15.17 -3.12 34.24
CA GLU A 188 -16.54 -3.01 34.76
C GLU A 188 -16.88 -4.12 35.77
N GLU A 189 -16.31 -5.33 35.65
CA GLU A 189 -16.46 -6.40 36.65
C GLU A 189 -15.67 -6.17 37.96
N LYS A 190 -14.81 -5.15 38.01
CA LYS A 190 -13.99 -4.83 39.20
C LYS A 190 -14.52 -3.64 40.02
N LEU A 191 -15.70 -3.11 39.67
CA LEU A 191 -16.46 -2.12 40.43
C LEU A 191 -17.69 -2.77 41.06
#